data_AF-A0A662J749-F1
#
_entry.id   AF-A0A662J749-F1
#
_cell.length_a   1.000
_cell.length_b   1.000
_cell.length_c   1.000
_cell.angle_alpha   90.00
_cell.angle_beta   90.00
_cell.angle_gamma   90.00
#
_symmetry.space_group_name_H-M   'P 1'
#
loop_
_entity.id
_entity.type
_entity.pdbx_description
1 polymer ?
#
loop_
_entity_poly.entity_id
_entity_poly.type
_entity_poly.pdbx_seq_one_letter_code
_entity_poly.pdbx_strand_id
1 'polypeptide(L)'
;MIPILVHLVRKVTRLFRSIKASRIPYVAVGFLAVVLFNSFMFWLVEGHVQGLSLMDAVYWAFITTATIGYGDVVPHSWAGRIVAVETAVTGIIVFTAFVSVLAEYYASLSYRRLMGLHSVGFKEHYVVIGKGGSLEAVVSELDVNMKSGNIPRRRIVVIVPSSEEKEELSIPEGVEVLVGDPLIHEV
;
A
#
# COMPACT_ATOMS: atom_id res chain seq x y z
N MET A 1 29.23 4.68 1.45
CA MET A 1 28.26 4.86 0.34
C MET A 1 27.73 3.54 -0.24
N ILE A 2 28.58 2.54 -0.50
CA ILE A 2 28.17 1.23 -1.08
C ILE A 2 27.14 0.44 -0.24
N PRO A 3 27.17 0.42 1.11
CA PRO A 3 26.23 -0.38 1.91
C PRO A 3 24.77 0.10 1.85
N ILE A 4 24.57 1.41 1.74
CA ILE A 4 23.24 2.04 1.65
C ILE A 4 22.59 1.71 0.30
N LEU A 5 23.39 1.74 -0.78
CA LEU A 5 22.93 1.39 -2.12
C LEU A 5 22.51 -0.09 -2.20
N VAL A 6 23.28 -1.01 -1.61
CA VAL A 6 22.92 -2.44 -1.57
C VAL A 6 21.66 -2.68 -0.74
N HIS A 7 21.48 -1.96 0.37
CA HIS A 7 20.25 -2.04 1.18
C HIS A 7 19.03 -1.50 0.41
N LEU A 8 19.20 -0.38 -0.29
CA LEU A 8 18.16 0.24 -1.10
C LEU A 8 17.77 -0.66 -2.28
N VAL A 9 18.75 -1.19 -3.02
CA VAL A 9 18.53 -2.11 -4.15
C VAL A 9 17.87 -3.40 -3.67
N ARG A 10 18.26 -3.95 -2.51
CA ARG A 10 17.59 -5.14 -1.91
C ARG A 10 16.16 -4.84 -1.47
N LYS A 11 15.89 -3.64 -0.92
CA LYS A 11 14.54 -3.21 -0.53
C LYS A 11 13.64 -3.03 -1.75
N VAL A 12 14.16 -2.38 -2.79
CA VAL A 12 13.48 -2.18 -4.08
C VAL A 12 13.20 -3.53 -4.76
N THR A 13 14.19 -4.42 -4.85
CA THR A 13 13.99 -5.74 -5.47
C THR A 13 13.03 -6.64 -4.69
N ARG A 14 13.00 -6.57 -3.34
CA ARG A 14 11.97 -7.25 -2.53
C ARG A 14 10.58 -6.64 -2.74
N LEU A 15 10.48 -5.31 -2.86
CA LEU A 15 9.24 -4.64 -3.24
C LEU A 15 8.74 -5.15 -4.59
N PHE A 16 9.59 -5.16 -5.60
CA PHE A 16 9.26 -5.66 -6.94
C PHE A 16 8.88 -7.15 -6.95
N ARG A 17 9.48 -7.98 -6.08
CA ARG A 17 9.11 -9.41 -5.92
C ARG A 17 7.75 -9.58 -5.24
N SER A 18 7.45 -8.75 -4.23
CA SER A 18 6.14 -8.68 -3.59
C SER A 18 5.04 -8.16 -4.53
N ILE A 19 5.41 -7.25 -5.44
CA ILE A 19 4.53 -6.72 -6.50
C ILE A 19 4.24 -7.79 -7.56
N LYS A 20 5.24 -8.60 -7.98
CA LYS A 20 5.06 -9.68 -8.98
C LYS A 20 4.14 -10.82 -8.51
N ALA A 21 3.92 -10.99 -7.20
CA ALA A 21 3.01 -11.99 -6.65
C ALA A 21 1.56 -11.48 -6.45
N SER A 22 1.29 -10.21 -6.81
CA SER A 22 0.00 -9.55 -6.59
C SER A 22 -0.72 -9.26 -7.91
N ARG A 23 -2.02 -8.93 -7.87
CA ARG A 23 -2.80 -8.51 -9.05
C ARG A 23 -2.39 -7.12 -9.59
N ILE A 24 -1.60 -6.38 -8.82
CA ILE A 24 -1.18 -4.99 -9.08
C ILE A 24 -0.52 -4.78 -10.46
N PRO A 25 0.54 -5.53 -10.86
CA PRO A 25 1.19 -5.31 -12.15
C PRO A 25 0.24 -5.53 -13.34
N TYR A 26 -0.66 -6.51 -13.26
CA TYR A 26 -1.62 -6.77 -14.34
C TYR A 26 -2.62 -5.63 -14.50
N VAL A 27 -3.12 -5.09 -13.39
CA VAL A 27 -4.06 -3.97 -13.37
C VAL A 27 -3.37 -2.68 -13.82
N ALA A 28 -2.12 -2.45 -13.42
CA ALA A 28 -1.33 -1.30 -13.87
C ALA A 28 -1.02 -1.35 -15.37
N VAL A 29 -0.68 -2.53 -15.91
CA VAL A 29 -0.47 -2.73 -17.36
C VAL A 29 -1.78 -2.56 -18.12
N GLY A 30 -2.90 -3.08 -17.61
CA GLY A 30 -4.22 -2.89 -18.20
C GLY A 30 -4.64 -1.41 -18.23
N PHE A 31 -4.43 -0.69 -17.12
CA PHE A 31 -4.67 0.75 -17.04
C PHE A 31 -3.84 1.52 -18.08
N LEU A 32 -2.54 1.25 -18.16
CA LEU A 32 -1.66 1.88 -19.15
C LEU A 32 -2.09 1.55 -20.59
N ALA A 33 -2.47 0.29 -20.86
CA ALA A 33 -2.93 -0.13 -22.18
C ALA A 33 -4.20 0.62 -22.61
N VAL A 34 -5.17 0.78 -21.71
CA VAL A 34 -6.41 1.54 -22.00
C VAL A 34 -6.10 3.02 -22.21
N VAL A 35 -5.26 3.64 -21.38
CA VAL A 35 -4.85 5.04 -21.59
C VAL A 35 -4.21 5.21 -22.96
N LEU A 36 -3.26 4.35 -23.34
CA LEU A 36 -2.58 4.43 -24.64
C LEU A 36 -3.53 4.18 -25.82
N PHE A 37 -4.47 3.23 -25.69
CA PHE A 37 -5.50 2.98 -26.69
C PHE A 37 -6.39 4.21 -26.89
N ASN A 38 -6.92 4.78 -25.80
CA ASN A 38 -7.75 5.99 -25.83
C ASN A 38 -6.97 7.19 -26.37
N SER A 39 -5.70 7.32 -26.03
CA SER A 39 -4.79 8.35 -26.57
C SER A 39 -4.68 8.26 -28.09
N PHE A 40 -4.45 7.04 -28.61
CA PHE A 40 -4.32 6.81 -30.03
C PHE A 40 -5.63 7.07 -30.78
N MET A 41 -6.76 6.59 -30.23
CA MET A 41 -8.09 6.82 -30.79
C MET A 41 -8.44 8.31 -30.86
N PHE A 42 -8.16 9.06 -29.78
CA PHE A 42 -8.40 10.50 -29.74
C PHE A 42 -7.50 11.27 -30.71
N TRP A 43 -6.21 10.94 -30.76
CA TRP A 43 -5.28 11.52 -31.72
C TRP A 43 -5.70 11.26 -33.17
N LEU A 44 -6.21 10.06 -33.47
CA LEU A 44 -6.66 9.71 -34.82
C LEU A 44 -7.80 10.61 -35.31
N VAL A 45 -8.73 10.98 -34.42
CA VAL A 45 -9.94 11.73 -34.80
C VAL A 45 -9.82 13.25 -34.58
N GLU A 46 -9.05 13.70 -33.58
CA GLU A 46 -8.88 15.13 -33.27
C GLU A 46 -7.50 15.68 -33.68
N GLY A 47 -6.50 14.82 -33.93
CA GLY A 47 -5.12 15.24 -34.22
C GLY A 47 -5.00 16.18 -35.41
N HIS A 48 -5.70 15.87 -36.51
CA HIS A 48 -5.73 16.73 -37.70
C HIS A 48 -6.69 17.92 -37.56
N VAL A 49 -7.73 17.80 -36.74
CA VAL A 49 -8.75 18.84 -36.55
C VAL A 49 -8.19 20.02 -35.76
N GLN A 50 -7.38 19.71 -34.75
CA GLN A 50 -6.84 20.70 -33.80
C GLN A 50 -5.32 20.86 -33.90
N GLY A 51 -4.63 20.06 -34.72
CA GLY A 51 -3.17 20.06 -34.80
C GLY A 51 -2.49 19.48 -33.55
N LEU A 52 -3.16 18.55 -32.85
CA LEU A 52 -2.65 17.96 -31.61
C LEU A 52 -1.49 17.00 -31.88
N SER A 53 -0.47 17.08 -31.04
CA SER A 53 0.58 16.07 -31.00
C SER A 53 0.06 14.78 -30.34
N LEU A 54 0.79 13.68 -30.55
CA LEU A 54 0.48 12.43 -29.84
C LEU A 54 0.57 12.59 -28.32
N MET A 55 1.48 13.45 -27.83
CA MET A 55 1.64 13.70 -26.40
C MET A 55 0.43 14.45 -25.81
N ASP A 56 -0.18 15.37 -26.56
CA ASP A 56 -1.39 16.08 -26.13
C ASP A 56 -2.57 15.12 -26.00
N ALA A 57 -2.67 14.14 -26.90
CA ALA A 57 -3.69 13.09 -26.81
C ALA A 57 -3.45 12.12 -25.65
N VAL A 58 -2.18 11.79 -25.35
CA VAL A 58 -1.82 11.00 -24.16
C VAL A 58 -2.18 11.75 -22.88
N TYR A 59 -1.85 13.03 -22.83
CA TYR A 59 -2.24 13.90 -21.74
C TYR A 59 -3.76 13.93 -21.56
N TRP A 60 -4.52 14.19 -22.63
CA TRP A 60 -5.99 14.21 -22.60
C TRP A 60 -6.59 12.88 -22.13
N ALA A 61 -6.11 11.74 -22.66
CA ALA A 61 -6.62 10.43 -22.29
C ALA A 61 -6.32 10.10 -20.83
N PHE A 62 -5.13 10.47 -20.33
CA PHE A 62 -4.74 10.27 -18.94
C PHE A 62 -5.61 11.08 -17.98
N ILE A 63 -5.76 12.40 -18.21
CA ILE A 63 -6.56 13.26 -17.32
C ILE A 63 -8.05 12.93 -17.36
N THR A 64 -8.56 12.49 -18.52
CA THR A 64 -9.96 12.06 -18.67
C THR A 64 -10.20 10.74 -17.95
N THR A 65 -9.30 9.76 -18.12
CA THR A 65 -9.36 8.45 -17.43
C THR A 65 -9.25 8.62 -15.91
N ALA A 66 -8.40 9.53 -15.45
CA ALA A 66 -8.26 9.89 -14.05
C ALA A 66 -9.42 10.75 -13.52
N THR A 67 -10.43 11.05 -14.34
CA THR A 67 -11.60 11.89 -14.02
C THR A 67 -11.24 13.33 -13.58
N ILE A 68 -10.06 13.82 -13.96
CA ILE A 68 -9.60 15.18 -13.65
C ILE A 68 -10.25 16.18 -14.62
N GLY A 69 -10.11 15.94 -15.92
CA GLY A 69 -10.80 16.70 -16.98
C GLY A 69 -10.60 18.22 -16.92
N TYR A 70 -9.35 18.70 -17.03
CA TYR A 70 -9.04 20.14 -16.96
C TYR A 70 -9.77 21.00 -18.02
N GLY A 71 -10.14 20.41 -19.16
CA GLY A 71 -10.89 21.10 -20.21
C GLY A 71 -10.04 21.97 -21.14
N ASP A 72 -8.73 21.86 -21.07
CA ASP A 72 -7.75 22.51 -21.95
C ASP A 72 -7.61 21.81 -23.31
N VAL A 73 -7.80 20.50 -23.36
CA VAL A 73 -7.97 19.71 -24.58
C VAL A 73 -9.36 19.09 -24.56
N VAL A 74 -10.17 19.30 -25.61
CA VAL A 74 -11.55 18.82 -25.70
C VAL A 74 -11.91 18.40 -27.13
N PRO A 75 -12.83 17.45 -27.35
CA PRO A 75 -13.22 17.03 -28.70
C PRO A 75 -14.00 18.12 -29.43
N HIS A 76 -13.56 18.49 -30.64
CA HIS A 76 -14.25 19.46 -31.50
C HIS A 76 -15.10 18.79 -32.58
N SER A 77 -14.76 17.55 -32.95
CA SER A 77 -15.46 16.78 -33.98
C SER A 77 -16.55 15.87 -33.38
N TRP A 78 -17.51 15.48 -34.22
CA TRP A 78 -18.52 14.48 -33.85
C TRP A 78 -17.90 13.14 -33.45
N ALA A 79 -16.89 12.67 -34.20
CA ALA A 79 -16.18 11.43 -33.91
C ALA A 79 -15.40 11.51 -32.59
N GLY A 80 -14.73 12.64 -32.32
CA GLY A 80 -14.03 12.86 -31.05
C GLY A 80 -14.97 12.89 -29.85
N ARG A 81 -16.21 13.37 -30.01
CA ARG A 81 -17.22 13.29 -28.93
C ARG A 81 -17.62 11.86 -28.62
N ILE A 82 -17.72 11.00 -29.63
CA ILE A 82 -17.98 9.56 -29.43
C ILE A 82 -16.82 8.91 -28.67
N VAL A 83 -15.58 9.19 -29.09
CA VAL A 83 -14.37 8.71 -28.39
C VAL A 83 -14.32 9.22 -26.96
N ALA A 84 -14.68 10.48 -26.71
CA ALA A 84 -14.72 11.04 -25.36
C ALA A 84 -15.73 10.35 -24.44
N VAL A 85 -16.93 10.04 -24.94
CA VAL A 85 -17.93 9.28 -24.16
C VAL A 85 -17.42 7.87 -23.86
N GLU A 86 -16.86 7.19 -24.86
CA GLU A 86 -16.27 5.86 -24.68
C GLU A 86 -15.13 5.88 -23.66
N THR A 87 -14.20 6.84 -23.79
CA THR A 87 -13.06 7.03 -22.89
C THR A 87 -13.49 7.35 -21.47
N ALA A 88 -14.58 8.10 -21.28
CA ALA A 88 -15.12 8.36 -19.94
C ALA A 88 -15.66 7.08 -19.28
N VAL A 89 -16.39 6.25 -20.03
CA VAL A 89 -16.95 4.98 -19.53
C VAL A 89 -15.84 3.98 -19.21
N THR A 90 -14.94 3.73 -20.16
CA THR A 90 -13.82 2.78 -19.97
C THR A 90 -12.87 3.29 -18.91
N GLY A 91 -12.61 4.60 -18.89
CA GLY A 91 -11.73 5.28 -17.95
C GLY A 91 -12.15 5.10 -16.49
N ILE A 92 -13.43 5.33 -16.16
CA ILE A 92 -13.95 5.11 -14.80
C ILE A 92 -13.76 3.66 -14.36
N ILE A 93 -14.10 2.68 -15.22
CA ILE A 93 -13.99 1.25 -14.90
C ILE A 93 -12.54 0.87 -14.53
N VAL A 94 -11.57 1.25 -15.37
CA VAL A 94 -10.17 0.90 -15.13
C VAL A 94 -9.54 1.71 -14.00
N PHE A 95 -9.92 2.98 -13.85
CA PHE A 95 -9.43 3.83 -12.78
C PHE A 95 -9.91 3.33 -11.41
N THR A 96 -11.18 2.95 -11.28
CA THR A 96 -11.70 2.35 -10.05
C THR A 96 -10.96 1.05 -9.73
N ALA A 97 -10.77 0.15 -10.71
CA ALA A 97 -10.02 -1.08 -10.49
C ALA A 97 -8.57 -0.82 -10.03
N PHE A 98 -7.90 0.17 -10.62
CA PHE A 98 -6.55 0.58 -10.24
C PHE A 98 -6.51 1.09 -8.79
N VAL A 99 -7.42 2.00 -8.42
CA VAL A 99 -7.51 2.53 -7.05
C VAL A 99 -7.84 1.44 -6.03
N SER A 100 -8.78 0.53 -6.33
CA SER A 100 -9.13 -0.58 -5.43
C SER A 100 -7.95 -1.49 -5.12
N VAL A 101 -7.14 -1.80 -6.13
CA VAL A 101 -5.98 -2.68 -5.97
C VAL A 101 -4.86 -2.00 -5.20
N LEU A 102 -4.67 -0.70 -5.39
CA LEU A 102 -3.78 0.09 -4.53
C LEU A 102 -4.30 0.13 -3.09
N ALA A 103 -5.60 0.38 -2.90
CA ALA A 103 -6.22 0.41 -1.58
C ALA A 103 -6.07 -0.94 -0.86
N GLU A 104 -6.31 -2.07 -1.54
CA GLU A 104 -6.11 -3.41 -1.01
C GLU A 104 -4.65 -3.66 -0.62
N TYR A 105 -3.70 -3.20 -1.44
CA TYR A 105 -2.28 -3.29 -1.13
C TYR A 105 -1.92 -2.53 0.15
N TYR A 106 -2.32 -1.25 0.25
CA TYR A 106 -2.08 -0.45 1.45
C TYR A 106 -2.82 -1.01 2.67
N ALA A 107 -4.07 -1.44 2.50
CA ALA A 107 -4.85 -2.08 3.54
C ALA A 107 -4.16 -3.35 4.03
N SER A 108 -3.62 -4.20 3.15
CA SER A 108 -2.91 -5.42 3.54
C SER A 108 -1.65 -5.13 4.38
N LEU A 109 -0.94 -4.04 4.09
CA LEU A 109 0.23 -3.61 4.85
C LEU A 109 -0.15 -3.10 6.24
N SER A 110 -1.21 -2.27 6.32
CA SER A 110 -1.74 -1.76 7.58
C SER A 110 -2.38 -2.87 8.41
N TYR A 111 -3.14 -3.75 7.77
CA TYR A 111 -3.82 -4.89 8.38
C TYR A 111 -2.81 -5.85 9.01
N ARG A 112 -1.73 -6.21 8.31
CA ARG A 112 -0.67 -7.07 8.90
C ARG A 112 -0.04 -6.46 10.16
N ARG A 113 0.09 -5.14 10.24
CA ARG A 113 0.59 -4.47 11.45
C ARG A 113 -0.46 -4.47 12.57
N LEU A 114 -1.68 -4.08 12.26
CA LEU A 114 -2.82 -4.06 13.21
C LEU A 114 -3.08 -5.46 13.78
N MET A 115 -3.05 -6.49 12.95
CA MET A 115 -3.22 -7.89 13.36
C MET A 115 -1.99 -8.47 14.09
N GLY A 116 -0.89 -7.72 14.24
CA GLY A 116 0.33 -8.23 14.89
C GLY A 116 1.09 -9.29 14.09
N LEU A 117 0.76 -9.47 12.81
CA LEU A 117 1.39 -10.45 11.91
C LEU A 117 2.66 -9.89 11.24
N HIS A 118 3.33 -8.94 11.88
CA HIS A 118 4.52 -8.28 11.32
C HIS A 118 5.77 -8.70 12.10
N SER A 119 6.94 -8.64 11.46
CA SER A 119 8.21 -8.98 12.12
C SER A 119 8.85 -7.74 12.72
N VAL A 120 9.35 -7.84 13.96
CA VAL A 120 10.17 -6.81 14.61
C VAL A 120 11.66 -7.15 14.51
N GLY A 121 12.48 -6.15 14.24
CA GLY A 121 13.95 -6.29 14.11
C GLY A 121 14.70 -5.61 15.25
N PHE A 122 14.17 -5.63 16.47
CA PHE A 122 14.75 -4.91 17.60
C PHE A 122 15.96 -5.68 18.16
N LYS A 123 17.03 -4.96 18.52
CA LYS A 123 18.15 -5.52 19.28
C LYS A 123 17.95 -5.18 20.75
N GLU A 124 18.24 -6.13 21.64
CA GLU A 124 18.16 -5.96 23.10
C GLU A 124 16.79 -5.43 23.58
N HIS A 125 15.74 -6.23 23.40
CA HIS A 125 14.37 -5.91 23.79
C HIS A 125 13.82 -6.94 24.76
N TYR A 126 12.79 -6.56 25.52
CA TYR A 126 12.05 -7.48 26.37
C TYR A 126 10.95 -8.15 25.54
N VAL A 127 10.83 -9.47 25.66
CA VAL A 127 9.74 -10.24 25.07
C VAL A 127 8.87 -10.76 26.20
N VAL A 128 7.58 -10.45 26.16
CA VAL A 128 6.59 -10.92 27.12
C VAL A 128 5.61 -11.82 26.37
N ILE A 129 5.46 -13.05 26.84
CA ILE A 129 4.63 -14.08 26.21
C ILE A 129 3.57 -14.49 27.23
N GLY A 130 2.30 -14.45 26.85
CA GLY A 130 1.21 -14.84 27.74
C GLY A 130 -0.13 -14.37 27.22
N LYS A 131 -1.16 -14.56 28.06
CA LYS A 131 -2.56 -14.24 27.73
C LYS A 131 -3.29 -13.66 28.93
N GLY A 132 -4.33 -12.86 28.66
CA GLY A 132 -5.22 -12.27 29.66
C GLY A 132 -4.56 -11.24 30.59
N GLY A 133 -5.26 -10.86 31.67
CA GLY A 133 -4.89 -9.74 32.54
C GLY A 133 -3.53 -9.86 33.25
N SER A 134 -2.96 -11.05 33.40
CA SER A 134 -1.59 -11.22 33.92
C SER A 134 -0.54 -10.59 33.01
N LEU A 135 -0.79 -10.56 31.70
CA LEU A 135 0.10 -9.98 30.71
C LEU A 135 0.20 -8.46 30.87
N GLU A 136 -0.94 -7.81 31.07
CA GLU A 136 -1.03 -6.36 31.28
C GLU A 136 -0.30 -5.93 32.56
N ALA A 137 -0.45 -6.71 33.63
CA ALA A 137 0.24 -6.46 34.89
C ALA A 137 1.76 -6.50 34.71
N VAL A 138 2.28 -7.52 34.02
CA VAL A 138 3.72 -7.66 33.74
C VAL A 138 4.24 -6.51 32.88
N VAL A 139 3.51 -6.13 31.82
CA VAL A 139 3.90 -5.02 30.95
C VAL A 139 3.90 -3.69 31.71
N SER A 140 2.90 -3.45 32.55
CA SER A 140 2.81 -2.25 33.40
C SER A 140 3.95 -2.20 34.42
N GLU A 141 4.27 -3.32 35.07
CA GLU A 141 5.36 -3.40 36.05
C GLU A 141 6.73 -3.19 35.40
N LEU A 142 6.92 -3.72 34.18
CA LEU A 142 8.12 -3.49 33.38
C LEU A 142 8.27 -2.00 33.00
N ASP A 143 7.20 -1.35 32.53
CA ASP A 143 7.24 0.07 32.19
C ASP A 143 7.55 0.96 33.41
N VAL A 144 6.93 0.67 34.56
CA VAL A 144 7.21 1.37 35.82
C VAL A 144 8.66 1.20 36.25
N ASN A 145 9.19 -0.03 36.25
CA ASN A 145 10.58 -0.27 36.65
C ASN A 145 11.60 0.35 35.68
N MET A 146 11.27 0.45 34.39
CA MET A 146 12.08 1.18 33.41
C MET A 146 12.08 2.69 33.64
N LYS A 147 10.94 3.26 34.03
CA LYS A 147 10.82 4.69 34.37
C LYS A 147 11.55 5.03 35.67
N SER A 148 11.52 4.13 36.65
CA SER A 148 12.22 4.28 37.94
C SER A 148 13.72 4.04 37.87
N GLY A 149 14.26 3.54 36.74
CA GLY A 149 15.68 3.27 36.56
C GLY A 149 16.17 1.97 37.20
N ASN A 150 15.26 1.13 37.71
CA ASN A 150 15.59 -0.19 38.28
C ASN A 150 16.04 -1.18 37.20
N ILE A 151 15.54 -1.02 35.98
CA ILE A 151 15.92 -1.83 34.81
C ILE A 151 16.23 -0.94 33.60
N PRO A 152 17.09 -1.40 32.67
CA PRO A 152 17.41 -0.65 31.45
C PRO A 152 16.17 -0.35 30.61
N ARG A 153 16.05 0.89 30.11
CA ARG A 153 15.01 1.28 29.14
C ARG A 153 15.22 0.56 27.82
N ARG A 154 14.33 -0.36 27.50
CA ARG A 154 14.33 -1.15 26.25
C ARG A 154 12.90 -1.24 25.70
N ARG A 155 12.76 -1.58 24.42
CA ARG A 155 11.44 -1.81 23.81
C ARG A 155 10.83 -3.09 24.36
N ILE A 156 9.51 -3.11 24.51
CA ILE A 156 8.74 -4.28 24.92
C ILE A 156 8.01 -4.82 23.69
N VAL A 157 8.13 -6.12 23.47
CA VAL A 157 7.39 -6.87 22.45
C VAL A 157 6.53 -7.90 23.17
N VAL A 158 5.24 -7.85 22.93
CA VAL A 158 4.26 -8.78 23.49
C VAL A 158 3.87 -9.78 22.40
N ILE A 159 3.92 -11.08 22.70
CA ILE A 159 3.47 -12.13 21.79
C ILE A 159 2.22 -12.78 22.37
N VAL A 160 1.13 -12.73 21.61
CA VAL A 160 -0.15 -13.38 21.95
C VAL A 160 -0.50 -14.44 20.91
N PRO A 161 -1.10 -15.56 21.32
CA PRO A 161 -1.44 -16.67 20.43
C PRO A 161 -2.52 -16.34 19.38
N SER A 162 -3.44 -15.41 19.65
CA SER A 162 -4.53 -15.08 18.73
C SER A 162 -4.80 -13.58 18.60
N SER A 163 -5.44 -13.19 17.50
CA SER A 163 -5.86 -11.81 17.26
C SER A 163 -7.01 -11.37 18.19
N GLU A 164 -7.82 -12.31 18.66
CA GLU A 164 -8.89 -12.06 19.64
C GLU A 164 -8.30 -11.62 20.98
N GLU A 165 -7.26 -12.33 21.47
CA GLU A 165 -6.56 -11.95 22.70
C GLU A 165 -5.88 -10.57 22.55
N LYS A 166 -5.42 -10.21 21.35
CA LYS A 166 -4.87 -8.88 21.08
C LYS A 166 -5.92 -7.77 21.24
N GLU A 167 -7.17 -8.01 20.84
CA GLU A 167 -8.27 -7.04 20.95
C GLU A 167 -8.75 -6.87 22.39
N GLU A 168 -8.66 -7.93 23.22
CA GLU A 168 -9.02 -7.88 24.63
C GLU A 168 -7.99 -7.14 25.51
N LEU A 169 -6.75 -6.99 25.03
CA LEU A 169 -5.66 -6.41 25.80
C LEU A 169 -5.63 -4.87 25.72
N SER A 170 -5.68 -4.23 26.89
CA SER A 170 -5.48 -2.79 27.06
C SER A 170 -4.00 -2.46 27.28
N ILE A 171 -3.19 -2.54 26.22
CA ILE A 171 -1.74 -2.36 26.33
C ILE A 171 -1.35 -0.86 26.29
N PRO A 172 -0.41 -0.40 27.14
CA PRO A 172 0.11 0.97 27.10
C PRO A 172 0.73 1.38 25.75
N GLU A 173 0.66 2.68 25.42
CA GLU A 173 1.32 3.23 24.23
C GLU A 173 2.84 2.93 24.23
N GLY A 174 3.36 2.47 23.09
CA GLY A 174 4.78 2.20 22.89
C GLY A 174 5.22 0.74 23.04
N VAL A 175 4.27 -0.17 23.34
CA VAL A 175 4.50 -1.62 23.35
C VAL A 175 4.09 -2.20 21.99
N GLU A 176 4.96 -3.03 21.41
CA GLU A 176 4.67 -3.69 20.13
C GLU A 176 3.99 -5.04 20.38
N VAL A 177 2.87 -5.33 19.70
CA VAL A 177 2.09 -6.55 19.92
C VAL A 177 2.05 -7.40 18.66
N LEU A 178 2.60 -8.61 18.78
CA LEU A 178 2.67 -9.61 17.74
C LEU A 178 1.70 -10.76 18.02
N VAL A 179 1.07 -11.27 16.97
CA VAL A 179 0.23 -12.46 17.02
C VAL A 179 1.02 -13.62 16.44
N GLY A 180 1.19 -14.68 17.20
CA GLY A 180 1.91 -15.87 16.78
C GLY A 180 1.96 -16.91 17.89
N ASP A 181 2.07 -18.17 17.51
CA ASP A 181 2.25 -19.27 18.46
C ASP A 181 3.69 -19.27 18.98
N PRO A 182 3.92 -19.01 20.27
CA PRO A 182 5.27 -19.01 20.85
C PRO A 182 5.91 -20.41 20.91
N LEU A 183 5.14 -21.47 20.69
CA LEU A 183 5.62 -22.86 20.71
C LEU A 183 6.13 -23.32 19.33
N ILE A 184 5.81 -22.60 18.26
CA ILE A 184 6.24 -22.95 16.91
C ILE A 184 7.56 -22.24 16.61
N HIS A 185 8.63 -23.03 16.47
CA HIS A 185 9.90 -22.56 15.94
C HIS A 185 9.86 -22.60 14.40
N GLU A 186 9.46 -21.50 13.75
CA GLU A 186 9.77 -21.31 12.33
C GLU A 186 11.28 -21.04 12.20
N VAL A 187 12.02 -22.07 11.75
CA VAL A 187 13.47 -22.04 11.46
C VAL A 187 13.75 -21.34 10.14
#